data_AF-A0AAW1FLG5-F1
#
_entry.id   AF-A0AAW1FLG5-F1
#
_cell.length_a   1.000
_cell.length_b   1.000
_cell.length_c   1.000
_cell.angle_alpha   90.00
_cell.angle_beta   90.00
_cell.angle_gamma   90.00
#
_symmetry.space_group_name_H-M   'P 1'
#
loop_
_entity.id
_entity.type
_entity.pdbx_description
1 polymer ?
#
loop_
_entity_poly.entity_id
_entity_poly.type
_entity_poly.pdbx_seq_one_letter_code
_entity_poly.pdbx_strand_id
1 'polypeptide(L)'
;MPETAEAASATLTTNRNCTIEISNVSSGHCLINPKVYMESGFSHHPPQPTVRPTRTEVCSFTKDDNTATGSVGLLTYDLFHMQSRVCSDRLAIMFSVPYDHNLYKNRLAVGVFEHSRACDKKLYRQLYDGKDLTGFTRSETHGCGLVHQSPYLDIRATMSSIGKAIVKVELYDKMGR
;
A
#
# COMPACT_ATOMS: atom_id res chain seq x y z
N MET A 1 19.47 -11.52 -6.99
CA MET A 1 19.02 -10.11 -6.82
C MET A 1 17.67 -10.17 -6.12
N PRO A 2 17.34 -9.23 -5.22
CA PRO A 2 15.99 -9.16 -4.66
C PRO A 2 14.97 -9.02 -5.80
N GLU A 3 13.83 -9.67 -5.66
CA GLU A 3 12.72 -9.54 -6.62
C GLU A 3 12.20 -8.10 -6.57
N THR A 4 12.13 -7.43 -7.73
CA THR A 4 11.57 -6.07 -7.84
C THR A 4 10.11 -6.13 -8.24
N ALA A 5 9.34 -5.08 -7.96
CA ALA A 5 7.96 -4.99 -8.42
C ALA A 5 7.82 -5.13 -9.94
N GLU A 6 8.77 -4.62 -10.74
CA GLU A 6 8.74 -4.76 -12.20
C GLU A 6 8.87 -6.23 -12.63
N ALA A 7 9.80 -6.97 -12.01
CA ALA A 7 10.01 -8.39 -12.30
C ALA A 7 8.78 -9.22 -11.90
N ALA A 8 8.24 -8.97 -10.70
CA ALA A 8 7.04 -9.65 -10.22
C ALA A 8 5.83 -9.32 -11.12
N SER A 9 5.63 -8.05 -11.47
CA SER A 9 4.53 -7.61 -12.35
C SER A 9 4.61 -8.20 -13.75
N ALA A 10 5.82 -8.42 -14.29
CA ALA A 10 6.03 -9.04 -15.59
C ALA A 10 5.52 -10.49 -15.67
N THR A 11 5.45 -11.19 -14.53
CA THR A 11 4.90 -12.57 -14.46
C THR A 11 3.37 -12.60 -14.49
N LEU A 12 2.70 -11.47 -14.20
CA LEU A 12 1.25 -11.38 -14.16
C LEU A 12 0.68 -11.20 -15.58
N THR A 13 -0.13 -12.17 -16.00
CA THR A 13 -0.75 -12.19 -17.34
C THR A 13 -2.03 -11.36 -17.42
N THR A 14 -2.63 -11.00 -16.29
CA THR A 14 -3.87 -10.23 -16.23
C THR A 14 -3.68 -8.78 -16.67
N ASN A 15 -4.73 -8.19 -17.23
CA ASN A 15 -4.71 -6.82 -17.74
C ASN A 15 -4.93 -5.76 -16.64
N ARG A 16 -5.45 -6.16 -15.46
CA ARG A 16 -5.56 -5.30 -14.27
C ARG A 16 -4.95 -5.99 -13.07
N ASN A 17 -3.87 -5.41 -12.57
CA ASN A 17 -3.21 -5.83 -11.36
C ASN A 17 -2.52 -4.65 -10.68
N CYS A 18 -2.16 -4.85 -9.42
CA CYS A 18 -1.38 -3.93 -8.62
C CYS A 18 -0.26 -4.73 -7.96
N THR A 19 0.99 -4.39 -8.27
CA THR A 19 2.16 -4.93 -7.58
C THR A 19 2.71 -3.87 -6.65
N ILE A 20 2.87 -4.20 -5.37
CA ILE A 20 3.34 -3.29 -4.34
C ILE A 20 4.73 -3.73 -3.89
N GLU A 21 5.70 -2.84 -4.00
CA GLU A 21 7.03 -2.97 -3.42
C GLU A 21 7.12 -2.09 -2.18
N ILE A 22 7.47 -2.69 -1.05
CA ILE A 22 7.60 -2.01 0.24
C ILE A 22 9.06 -2.07 0.65
N SER A 23 9.73 -0.92 0.61
CA SER A 23 11.10 -0.73 1.05
C SER A 23 11.10 -0.12 2.45
N ASN A 24 11.42 -0.91 3.45
CA ASN A 24 11.57 -0.43 4.82
C ASN A 24 12.99 0.11 5.01
N VAL A 25 13.17 1.41 4.78
CA VAL A 25 14.46 2.10 4.96
C VAL A 25 14.66 2.54 6.42
N SER A 26 13.62 2.46 7.25
CA SER A 26 13.68 2.75 8.67
C SER A 26 14.62 1.77 9.39
N SER A 27 15.15 2.22 10.52
CA SER A 27 16.05 1.44 11.38
C SER A 27 15.35 0.84 12.60
N GLY A 28 14.26 1.47 13.06
CA GLY A 28 13.59 1.12 14.31
C GLY A 28 12.29 0.32 14.16
N HIS A 29 11.68 0.29 12.98
CA HIS A 29 10.31 -0.20 12.81
C HIS A 29 10.26 -1.46 11.94
N CYS A 30 9.51 -2.46 12.38
CA CYS A 30 9.09 -3.61 11.57
C CYS A 30 7.65 -3.44 11.15
N LEU A 31 7.34 -3.87 9.93
CA LEU A 31 5.97 -4.12 9.52
C LEU A 31 5.64 -5.57 9.85
N ILE A 32 4.60 -5.80 10.66
CA ILE A 32 4.13 -7.14 11.02
C ILE A 32 2.61 -7.25 10.78
N ASN A 33 2.08 -8.47 10.86
CA ASN A 33 0.63 -8.72 10.80
C ASN A 33 -0.08 -8.08 9.60
N PRO A 34 0.31 -8.43 8.36
CA PRO A 34 -0.36 -7.91 7.18
C PRO A 34 -1.85 -8.29 7.20
N LYS A 35 -2.70 -7.32 6.91
CA LYS A 35 -4.12 -7.55 6.63
C LYS A 35 -4.48 -6.94 5.30
N VAL A 36 -5.30 -7.67 4.55
CA VAL A 36 -5.75 -7.28 3.21
C VAL A 36 -7.27 -7.22 3.21
N TYR A 37 -7.80 -6.10 2.74
CA TYR A 37 -9.19 -5.97 2.36
C TYR A 37 -9.25 -5.72 0.85
N MET A 38 -10.01 -6.56 0.13
CA MET A 38 -10.25 -6.39 -1.30
C MET A 38 -11.70 -5.96 -1.52
N GLU A 39 -11.90 -4.79 -2.15
CA GLU A 39 -13.23 -4.41 -2.68
C GLU A 39 -13.46 -5.12 -4.02
N SER A 40 -12.40 -5.36 -4.80
CA SER A 40 -12.46 -6.06 -6.08
C SER A 40 -11.14 -6.77 -6.41
N GLY A 41 -11.24 -8.03 -6.87
CA GLY A 41 -10.09 -8.88 -7.09
C GLY A 41 -9.61 -9.61 -5.84
N PHE A 42 -8.41 -10.18 -5.91
CA PHE A 42 -7.83 -10.98 -4.84
C PHE A 42 -6.31 -10.77 -4.71
N SER A 43 -5.74 -11.25 -3.60
CA SER A 43 -4.29 -11.26 -3.38
C SER A 43 -3.67 -12.44 -4.10
N HIS A 44 -2.80 -12.18 -5.07
CA HIS A 44 -2.14 -13.20 -5.89
C HIS A 44 -0.83 -13.66 -5.25
N HIS A 45 0.09 -12.71 -5.02
CA HIS A 45 1.25 -12.93 -4.18
C HIS A 45 0.97 -12.27 -2.82
N PRO A 46 0.81 -13.05 -1.74
CA PRO A 46 0.43 -12.50 -0.45
C PRO A 46 1.51 -11.56 0.10
N PRO A 47 1.14 -10.53 0.88
CA PRO A 47 2.10 -9.69 1.58
C PRO A 47 2.97 -10.52 2.53
N GLN A 48 4.26 -10.20 2.60
CA GLN A 48 5.16 -10.87 3.52
C GLN A 48 4.70 -10.66 4.98
N PRO A 49 4.71 -11.71 5.82
CA PRO A 49 4.27 -11.60 7.22
C PRO A 49 5.07 -10.58 8.04
N THR A 50 6.31 -10.31 7.63
CA THR A 50 7.18 -9.34 8.29
C THR A 50 8.09 -8.65 7.29
N VAL A 51 8.12 -7.31 7.33
CA VAL A 51 9.11 -6.48 6.61
C VAL A 51 10.03 -5.83 7.64
N ARG A 52 11.23 -6.39 7.80
CA ARG A 52 12.24 -5.90 8.76
C ARG A 52 12.86 -4.59 8.28
N PRO A 53 13.48 -3.81 9.18
CA PRO A 53 14.38 -2.72 8.81
C PRO A 53 15.35 -3.15 7.70
N THR A 54 15.61 -2.22 6.79
CA THR A 54 16.52 -2.36 5.63
C THR A 54 16.17 -3.49 4.66
N ARG A 55 14.92 -3.98 4.68
CA ARG A 55 14.42 -4.98 3.72
C ARG A 55 13.40 -4.38 2.77
N THR A 56 13.37 -4.96 1.58
CA THR A 56 12.38 -4.68 0.54
C THR A 56 11.63 -5.96 0.26
N GLU A 57 10.31 -5.89 0.27
CA GLU A 57 9.42 -7.02 0.00
C GLU A 57 8.37 -6.63 -1.04
N VAL A 58 7.92 -7.63 -1.80
CA VAL A 58 6.98 -7.44 -2.90
C VAL A 58 5.74 -8.29 -2.68
N CYS A 59 4.57 -7.75 -3.04
CA CYS A 59 3.31 -8.48 -3.09
C CYS A 59 2.46 -8.02 -4.27
N SER A 60 1.46 -8.80 -4.64
CA SER A 60 0.60 -8.43 -5.78
C SER A 60 -0.85 -8.82 -5.61
N PHE A 61 -1.69 -8.03 -6.27
CA PHE A 61 -3.13 -8.14 -6.27
C PHE A 61 -3.61 -8.11 -7.72
N THR A 62 -4.62 -8.90 -8.04
CA THR A 62 -5.14 -9.02 -9.41
C THR A 62 -6.65 -9.00 -9.42
N LYS A 63 -7.24 -8.64 -10.55
CA LYS A 63 -8.68 -8.77 -10.79
C LYS A 63 -9.12 -10.24 -10.77
N ASP A 64 -10.42 -10.47 -10.56
CA ASP A 64 -11.04 -11.79 -10.72
C ASP A 64 -11.07 -12.20 -12.19
N ASP A 65 -10.98 -13.49 -12.51
CA ASP A 65 -10.99 -13.94 -13.90
C ASP A 65 -12.34 -13.69 -14.59
N ASN A 66 -12.32 -13.42 -15.90
CA ASN A 66 -13.50 -13.30 -16.76
C ASN A 66 -14.55 -12.24 -16.36
N THR A 67 -14.21 -11.29 -15.48
CA THR A 67 -15.07 -10.17 -15.10
C THR A 67 -14.54 -8.83 -15.60
N ALA A 68 -15.40 -7.83 -15.82
CA ALA A 68 -14.98 -6.47 -16.16
C ALA A 68 -14.64 -5.64 -14.90
N THR A 69 -13.86 -6.22 -13.98
CA THR A 69 -13.50 -5.59 -12.70
C THR A 69 -12.03 -5.21 -12.63
N GLY A 70 -11.71 -4.32 -11.69
CA GLY A 70 -10.36 -3.84 -11.44
C GLY A 70 -9.61 -4.68 -10.41
N SER A 71 -8.47 -4.17 -9.95
CA SER A 71 -7.81 -4.64 -8.74
C SER A 71 -7.79 -3.51 -7.72
N VAL A 72 -8.60 -3.65 -6.67
CA VAL A 72 -8.91 -2.56 -5.75
C VAL A 72 -8.94 -3.07 -4.33
N GLY A 73 -8.12 -2.48 -3.47
CA GLY A 73 -7.97 -2.97 -2.11
C GLY A 73 -7.19 -2.04 -1.20
N LEU A 74 -7.00 -2.56 0.00
CA LEU A 74 -6.33 -1.93 1.12
C LEU A 74 -5.42 -2.97 1.78
N LEU A 75 -4.14 -2.64 1.88
CA LEU A 75 -3.14 -3.39 2.63
C LEU A 75 -2.80 -2.62 3.90
N THR A 76 -2.80 -3.28 5.04
CA THR A 76 -2.34 -2.67 6.29
C THR A 76 -1.28 -3.52 6.98
N TYR A 77 -0.36 -2.86 7.67
CA TYR A 77 0.65 -3.49 8.51
C TYR A 77 0.71 -2.82 9.87
N ASP A 78 0.88 -3.63 10.90
CA ASP A 78 1.15 -3.17 12.26
C ASP A 78 2.60 -2.67 12.34
N LEU A 79 2.78 -1.45 12.85
CA LEU A 79 4.08 -0.80 13.02
C LEU A 79 4.66 -1.18 14.37
N PHE A 80 5.54 -2.18 14.38
CA PHE A 80 6.20 -2.65 15.58
C PHE A 80 7.54 -1.95 15.77
N HIS A 81 7.65 -1.12 16.82
CA HIS A 81 8.91 -0.48 17.17
C HIS A 81 9.80 -1.44 17.97
N MET A 82 10.98 -1.76 17.44
CA MET A 82 11.83 -2.84 17.97
C MET A 82 12.37 -2.57 19.37
N GLN A 83 12.70 -1.31 19.69
CA GLN A 83 13.30 -0.96 21.00
C GLN A 83 12.26 -0.93 22.12
N SER A 84 11.13 -0.24 21.88
CA SER A 84 10.05 -0.15 22.88
C SER A 84 9.19 -1.42 22.94
N ARG A 85 9.25 -2.26 21.90
CA ARG A 85 8.39 -3.44 21.71
C ARG A 85 6.90 -3.12 21.73
N VAL A 86 6.55 -1.90 21.33
CA VAL A 86 5.17 -1.42 21.26
C VAL A 86 4.73 -1.41 19.80
N CYS A 87 3.47 -1.79 19.59
CA CYS A 87 2.75 -1.57 18.35
C CYS A 87 1.63 -0.56 18.60
N SER A 88 1.91 0.72 18.39
CA SER A 88 0.92 1.80 18.59
C SER A 88 0.12 2.07 17.32
N ASP A 89 0.77 1.92 16.17
CA ASP A 89 0.27 2.42 14.91
C ASP A 89 0.20 1.34 13.84
N ARG A 90 -0.53 1.63 12.78
CA ARG A 90 -0.78 0.78 11.63
C ARG A 90 -0.60 1.59 10.36
N LEU A 91 0.29 1.11 9.50
CA LEU A 91 0.44 1.55 8.12
C LEU A 91 -0.77 1.09 7.32
N ALA A 92 -1.28 1.97 6.45
CA ALA A 92 -2.30 1.65 5.46
C ALA A 92 -1.83 2.08 4.08
N ILE A 93 -2.05 1.21 3.08
CA ILE A 93 -1.77 1.42 1.67
C ILE A 93 -3.05 1.04 0.91
N MET A 94 -3.81 2.03 0.47
CA MET A 94 -4.97 1.84 -0.40
C MET A 94 -4.56 2.01 -1.84
N PHE A 95 -4.94 1.05 -2.68
CA PHE A 95 -4.73 1.12 -4.12
C PHE A 95 -6.03 0.82 -4.85
N SER A 96 -6.23 1.47 -5.99
CA SER A 96 -7.35 1.24 -6.87
C SER A 96 -6.88 1.30 -8.32
N VAL A 97 -7.02 0.17 -9.02
CA VAL A 97 -6.74 0.04 -10.45
C VAL A 97 -8.05 -0.33 -11.15
N PRO A 98 -8.82 0.63 -11.68
CA PRO A 98 -10.12 0.37 -12.26
C PRO A 98 -10.02 -0.43 -13.57
N TYR A 99 -11.08 -1.14 -13.94
CA TYR A 99 -11.14 -1.80 -15.25
C TYR A 99 -11.16 -0.77 -16.39
N ASP A 100 -12.08 0.20 -16.32
CA ASP A 100 -12.23 1.23 -17.35
C ASP A 100 -11.42 2.48 -17.03
N HIS A 101 -10.32 2.66 -17.77
CA HIS A 101 -9.44 3.83 -17.64
C HIS A 101 -9.96 5.08 -18.38
N ASN A 102 -11.02 4.96 -19.20
CA ASN A 102 -11.65 6.11 -19.84
C ASN A 102 -12.50 6.89 -18.84
N LEU A 103 -13.14 6.18 -17.90
CA LEU A 103 -14.02 6.76 -16.90
C LEU A 103 -13.34 7.00 -15.55
N TYR A 104 -12.38 6.15 -15.18
CA TYR A 104 -11.73 6.16 -13.87
C TYR A 104 -10.22 6.14 -14.01
N LYS A 105 -9.53 6.60 -12.96
CA LYS A 105 -8.07 6.63 -12.93
C LYS A 105 -7.54 5.94 -11.68
N ASN A 106 -6.30 5.46 -11.75
CA ASN A 106 -5.66 4.76 -10.64
C ASN A 106 -5.62 5.61 -9.37
N ARG A 107 -6.00 5.11 -8.20
CA ARG A 107 -5.89 5.89 -6.95
C ARG A 107 -4.96 5.21 -5.97
N LEU A 108 -4.15 6.02 -5.30
CA LEU A 108 -3.27 5.61 -4.21
C LEU A 108 -3.54 6.52 -3.01
N ALA A 109 -3.63 5.93 -1.83
CA ALA A 109 -3.55 6.66 -0.57
C ALA A 109 -2.71 5.88 0.42
N VAL A 110 -1.90 6.58 1.22
CA VAL A 110 -1.17 5.97 2.33
C VAL A 110 -1.39 6.76 3.61
N GLY A 111 -1.32 6.09 4.75
CA GLY A 111 -1.48 6.74 6.03
C GLY A 111 -0.94 5.91 7.17
N VAL A 112 -0.79 6.56 8.32
CA VAL A 112 -0.50 5.94 9.61
C VAL A 112 -1.65 6.24 10.55
N PHE A 113 -2.21 5.19 11.15
CA PHE A 113 -3.33 5.31 12.06
C PHE A 113 -3.10 4.53 13.33
N GLU A 114 -3.90 4.79 14.36
CA GLU A 114 -3.91 3.96 15.56
C GLU A 114 -4.20 2.49 15.22
N HIS A 115 -3.49 1.57 15.86
CA HIS A 115 -3.62 0.12 15.69
C HIS A 115 -5.07 -0.39 15.87
N SER A 116 -5.88 0.30 16.66
CA SER A 116 -7.30 -0.02 16.93
C SER A 116 -8.16 -0.11 15.66
N ARG A 117 -7.76 0.58 14.58
CA ARG A 117 -8.53 0.65 13.33
C ARG A 117 -8.42 -0.63 12.51
N ALA A 118 -9.55 -1.29 12.28
CA ALA A 118 -9.61 -2.52 11.49
C ALA A 118 -9.28 -2.29 10.00
N CYS A 119 -8.69 -3.30 9.36
CA CYS A 119 -8.56 -3.36 7.90
C CYS A 119 -9.90 -3.85 7.34
N ASP A 120 -10.77 -2.90 6.98
CA ASP A 120 -12.13 -3.19 6.55
C ASP A 120 -12.63 -2.25 5.44
N LYS A 121 -13.87 -2.50 5.01
CA LYS A 121 -14.58 -1.68 4.03
C LYS A 121 -14.71 -0.22 4.43
N LYS A 122 -14.85 0.06 5.74
CA LYS A 122 -15.04 1.43 6.25
C LYS A 122 -13.75 2.23 6.11
N LEU A 123 -12.62 1.64 6.49
CA LEU A 123 -11.31 2.25 6.30
C LEU A 123 -10.99 2.44 4.81
N TYR A 124 -11.27 1.43 3.98
CA TYR A 124 -11.09 1.54 2.53
C TYR A 124 -11.88 2.72 1.94
N ARG A 125 -13.19 2.84 2.24
CA ARG A 125 -14.02 3.95 1.76
C ARG A 125 -13.47 5.29 2.21
N GLN A 126 -13.09 5.43 3.48
CA GLN A 126 -12.49 6.67 3.97
C GLN A 126 -11.24 7.06 3.17
N LEU A 127 -10.35 6.11 2.90
CA LEU A 127 -9.14 6.37 2.10
C LEU A 127 -9.48 6.71 0.64
N TYR A 128 -10.54 6.11 0.08
CA TYR A 128 -10.91 6.27 -1.32
C TYR A 128 -11.65 7.57 -1.63
N ASP A 129 -12.70 7.91 -0.88
CA ASP A 129 -13.58 9.07 -1.12
C ASP A 129 -13.92 9.87 0.15
N GLY A 130 -13.36 9.49 1.29
CA GLY A 130 -13.54 10.22 2.54
C GLY A 130 -13.12 11.68 2.43
N LYS A 131 -13.88 12.54 3.11
CA LYS A 131 -13.61 13.98 3.26
C LYS A 131 -12.60 14.26 4.38
N ASP A 132 -12.60 13.41 5.39
CA ASP A 132 -11.66 13.46 6.49
C ASP A 132 -10.35 12.79 6.06
N LEU A 133 -9.32 13.61 5.83
CA LEU A 133 -7.97 13.19 5.45
C LEU A 133 -7.03 13.13 6.67
N THR A 134 -7.55 13.17 7.89
CA THR A 134 -6.70 13.07 9.09
C THR A 134 -6.00 11.70 9.13
N GLY A 135 -4.67 11.72 9.25
CA GLY A 135 -3.85 10.50 9.32
C GLY A 135 -3.57 9.81 7.98
N PHE A 136 -3.91 10.41 6.83
CA PHE A 136 -3.47 9.89 5.53
C PHE A 136 -3.32 10.96 4.46
N THR A 137 -2.59 10.59 3.42
CA THR A 137 -2.41 11.39 2.21
C THR A 137 -2.92 10.58 1.02
N ARG A 138 -3.81 11.18 0.22
CA ARG A 138 -4.33 10.60 -1.01
C ARG A 138 -3.71 11.31 -2.21
N SER A 139 -3.34 10.54 -3.23
CA SER A 139 -2.86 11.12 -4.49
C SER A 139 -3.99 11.76 -5.27
N GLU A 140 -3.82 13.03 -5.64
CA GLU A 140 -4.74 13.75 -6.54
C GLU A 140 -4.38 13.54 -8.01
N THR A 141 -3.12 13.18 -8.29
CA THR A 141 -2.57 12.98 -9.63
C THR A 141 -1.88 11.60 -9.74
N HIS A 142 -1.65 11.11 -10.96
CA HIS A 142 -1.05 9.79 -11.20
C HIS A 142 0.42 9.94 -11.59
N GLY A 143 1.27 8.97 -11.22
CA GLY A 143 2.70 9.01 -11.53
C GLY A 143 3.51 9.99 -10.67
N CYS A 144 2.86 10.73 -9.78
CA CYS A 144 3.50 11.61 -8.82
C CYS A 144 3.69 10.90 -7.48
N GLY A 145 4.79 11.25 -6.80
CA GLY A 145 5.02 10.80 -5.44
C GLY A 145 4.06 11.48 -4.46
N LEU A 146 3.66 10.74 -3.44
CA LEU A 146 2.94 11.24 -2.28
C LEU A 146 3.81 11.04 -1.03
N VAL A 147 3.69 11.97 -0.09
CA VAL A 147 4.39 11.90 1.19
C VAL A 147 3.35 11.99 2.30
N HIS A 148 3.44 11.08 3.26
CA HIS A 148 2.66 11.13 4.48
C HIS A 148 3.60 11.19 5.68
N GLN A 149 3.44 12.23 6.49
CA GLN A 149 4.28 12.45 7.67
C GLN A 149 3.51 12.03 8.91
N SER A 150 4.13 11.15 9.71
CA SER A 150 3.61 10.76 11.02
C SER A 150 4.57 11.24 12.13
N PRO A 151 4.25 11.06 13.41
CA PRO A 151 5.15 11.44 14.50
C PRO A 151 6.51 10.72 14.46
N TYR A 152 6.57 9.47 13.99
CA TYR A 152 7.76 8.61 14.07
C TYR A 152 8.34 8.22 12.71
N LEU A 153 7.52 8.22 11.65
CA LEU A 153 7.88 7.76 10.32
C LEU A 153 7.40 8.71 9.24
N ASP A 154 8.19 8.84 8.17
CA ASP A 154 7.76 9.44 6.91
C ASP A 154 7.55 8.32 5.89
N ILE A 155 6.37 8.30 5.27
CA ILE A 155 6.05 7.38 4.19
C ILE A 155 6.11 8.14 2.88
N ARG A 156 6.85 7.59 1.93
CA ARG A 156 6.83 8.05 0.54
C ARG A 156 6.23 6.96 -0.32
N ALA A 157 5.33 7.31 -1.21
CA ALA A 157 4.80 6.33 -2.13
C ALA A 157 4.58 6.90 -3.52
N THR A 158 4.54 6.06 -4.54
CA THR A 158 4.16 6.44 -5.89
C THR A 158 3.41 5.30 -6.56
N MET A 159 2.57 5.63 -7.54
CA MET A 159 1.81 4.65 -8.30
C MET A 159 1.84 5.00 -9.79
N SER A 160 2.14 4.01 -10.63
CA SER A 160 2.03 4.16 -12.08
C SER A 160 0.57 4.31 -12.54
N SER A 161 0.34 4.99 -13.67
CA SER A 161 -1.00 5.23 -14.23
C SER A 161 -1.55 4.11 -15.12
N ILE A 162 -0.80 3.02 -15.31
CA ILE A 162 -1.16 1.92 -16.22
C ILE A 162 -2.01 0.84 -15.51
N GLY A 163 -2.65 -0.03 -16.30
CA GLY A 163 -3.50 -1.12 -15.78
C GLY A 163 -2.73 -2.23 -15.07
N LYS A 164 -1.45 -2.46 -15.41
CA LYS A 164 -0.53 -3.27 -14.61
C LYS A 164 0.22 -2.36 -13.65
N ALA A 165 -0.49 -1.91 -12.61
CA ALA A 165 0.02 -0.83 -11.78
C ALA A 165 1.15 -1.32 -10.88
N ILE A 166 2.17 -0.49 -10.73
CA ILE A 166 3.23 -0.66 -9.74
C ILE A 166 3.09 0.45 -8.70
N VAL A 167 3.05 0.05 -7.43
CA VAL A 167 3.12 0.92 -6.27
C VAL A 167 4.47 0.70 -5.61
N LYS A 168 5.21 1.78 -5.36
CA LYS A 168 6.41 1.73 -4.52
C LYS A 168 6.13 2.50 -3.25
N VAL A 169 6.47 1.91 -2.11
CA VAL A 169 6.32 2.51 -0.79
C VAL A 169 7.64 2.43 -0.06
N GLU A 170 8.10 3.56 0.45
CA GLU A 170 9.32 3.67 1.24
C GLU A 170 8.96 4.19 2.63
N LEU A 171 9.50 3.53 3.65
CA LEU A 171 9.38 3.95 5.04
C LEU A 171 10.71 4.52 5.52
N TYR A 172 10.69 5.75 6.00
CA TYR A 172 11.84 6.42 6.58
C TYR A 172 11.58 6.72 8.05
N ASP A 173 12.62 6.59 8.88
CA ASP A 173 12.59 7.22 10.19
C ASP A 173 12.43 8.73 9.99
N LYS A 174 11.61 9.36 10.83
CA LYS A 174 11.43 10.80 10.78
C LYS A 174 12.78 11.47 11.03
N MET A 175 13.28 12.19 10.02
CA MET A 175 14.50 12.99 10.20
C MET A 175 14.18 14.10 11.21
N GLY A 176 14.86 14.06 12.35
CA GLY A 176 14.63 14.99 13.46
C GLY A 176 14.81 16.45 13.06
N ARG A 177 13.96 17.30 13.65
CA ARG A 177 14.32 18.68 13.97
C ARG A 177 15.28 18.69 15.15
#